data_AF-A0A3N6PT10-F1
#
_entry.id   AF-A0A3N6PT10-F1
#
_cell.length_a   1.000
_cell.length_b   1.000
_cell.length_c   1.000
_cell.angle_alpha   90.00
_cell.angle_beta   90.00
_cell.angle_gamma   90.00
#
_symmetry.space_group_name_H-M   'P 1'
#
loop_
_entity.id
_entity.type
_entity.pdbx_description
1 polymer ?
#
loop_
_entity_poly.entity_id
_entity_poly.type
_entity_poly.pdbx_seq_one_letter_code
_entity_poly.pdbx_strand_id
1 'polypeptide(L)'
;MIGFDDNRAMQEGWSIFDCEGSANGPWQLQRIDEDEKFMSDGAAWEFVVQQAHVGSVYHASVLNCLYDQNRIEFDSIFRWIIR
;
A
#
# COMPACT_ATOMS: atom_id res chain seq x y z
N MET A 1 -7.36 -9.88 -4.21
CA MET A 1 -7.46 -9.25 -2.87
C MET A 1 -8.92 -9.10 -2.46
N ILE A 2 -9.37 -9.79 -1.39
CA ILE A 2 -10.73 -9.60 -0.86
C ILE A 2 -10.75 -8.31 -0.04
N GLY A 3 -11.71 -7.41 -0.30
CA GLY A 3 -11.92 -6.18 0.47
C GLY A 3 -11.10 -4.96 0.02
N PHE A 4 -10.20 -5.11 -0.95
CA PHE A 4 -9.57 -3.99 -1.63
C PHE A 4 -10.55 -3.32 -2.60
N ASP A 5 -10.68 -2.01 -2.50
CA ASP A 5 -11.52 -1.18 -3.38
C ASP A 5 -10.62 -0.13 -4.03
N ASP A 6 -10.21 -0.43 -5.27
CA ASP A 6 -9.25 0.40 -5.98
C ASP A 6 -9.77 1.83 -6.21
N ASN A 7 -11.09 2.01 -6.41
CA ASN A 7 -11.64 3.36 -6.55
C ASN A 7 -11.43 4.21 -5.30
N ARG A 8 -11.56 3.58 -4.11
CA ARG A 8 -11.30 4.25 -2.85
C ARG A 8 -9.82 4.58 -2.69
N ALA A 9 -8.94 3.62 -2.97
CA ALA A 9 -7.50 3.84 -2.92
C ALA A 9 -7.10 5.00 -3.84
N MET A 10 -7.61 5.02 -5.08
CA MET A 10 -7.33 6.08 -6.05
C MET A 10 -7.80 7.45 -5.55
N GLN A 11 -8.98 7.53 -4.93
CA GLN A 11 -9.45 8.78 -4.31
C GLN A 11 -8.54 9.25 -3.16
N GLU A 12 -7.89 8.33 -2.46
CA GLU A 12 -6.91 8.62 -1.41
C GLU A 12 -5.51 8.92 -1.99
N GLY A 13 -5.25 8.68 -3.29
CA GLY A 13 -4.01 9.01 -3.98
C GLY A 13 -2.99 7.87 -4.12
N TRP A 14 -3.41 6.62 -3.86
CA TRP A 14 -2.56 5.44 -3.91
C TRP A 14 -3.31 4.26 -4.54
N SER A 15 -2.62 3.18 -4.92
CA SER A 15 -3.26 1.95 -5.41
C SER A 15 -2.36 0.73 -5.14
N ILE A 16 -2.87 -0.47 -5.43
CA ILE A 16 -2.08 -1.68 -5.54
C ILE A 16 -1.89 -2.01 -7.02
N PHE A 17 -0.66 -1.91 -7.50
CA PHE A 17 -0.31 -2.17 -8.89
C PHE A 17 0.19 -3.61 -9.09
N ASP A 18 -0.03 -4.12 -10.31
CA ASP A 18 0.61 -5.33 -10.80
C ASP A 18 1.98 -4.97 -11.39
N CYS A 19 3.02 -5.46 -10.75
CA CYS A 19 4.43 -5.21 -10.98
C CYS A 19 5.19 -6.53 -11.15
N GLU A 20 4.61 -7.47 -11.90
CA GLU A 20 5.24 -8.77 -12.18
C GLU A 20 6.70 -8.62 -12.68
N GLY A 21 7.61 -9.39 -12.09
CA GLY A 21 9.06 -9.31 -12.37
C GLY A 21 9.83 -8.29 -11.53
N SER A 22 9.16 -7.46 -10.72
CA SER A 22 9.83 -6.54 -9.79
C SER A 22 10.50 -7.28 -8.63
N ALA A 23 11.63 -6.72 -8.15
CA ALA A 23 12.35 -7.26 -6.99
C ALA A 23 11.55 -7.21 -5.68
N ASN A 24 10.53 -6.33 -5.62
CA ASN A 24 9.63 -6.22 -4.46
C ASN A 24 8.37 -7.10 -4.60
N GLY A 25 8.34 -8.00 -5.60
CA GLY A 25 7.22 -8.90 -5.86
C GLY A 25 6.10 -8.27 -6.72
N PRO A 26 5.06 -9.03 -7.07
CA PRO A 26 4.09 -8.63 -8.08
C PRO A 26 3.08 -7.58 -7.59
N TRP A 27 2.58 -7.65 -6.37
CA TRP A 27 1.55 -6.73 -5.87
C TRP A 27 2.17 -5.64 -5.00
N GLN A 28 2.17 -4.39 -5.46
CA GLN A 28 2.87 -3.30 -4.79
C GLN A 28 1.94 -2.15 -4.45
N LEU A 29 2.08 -1.59 -3.25
CA LEU A 29 1.38 -0.38 -2.87
C LEU A 29 2.23 0.79 -3.33
N GLN A 30 1.69 1.61 -4.21
CA GLN A 30 2.41 2.77 -4.73
C GLN A 30 1.49 3.99 -4.69
N ARG A 31 2.10 5.18 -4.71
CA ARG A 31 1.33 6.39 -4.96
C ARG A 31 0.79 6.38 -6.39
N ILE A 32 -0.19 7.22 -6.66
CA ILE A 32 -0.56 7.58 -8.02
C ILE A 32 0.25 8.79 -8.44
N ASP A 33 1.11 8.62 -9.45
CA ASP A 33 2.02 9.67 -9.89
C ASP A 33 1.26 10.90 -10.44
N GLU A 34 0.13 10.70 -11.10
CA GLU A 34 -0.65 11.76 -11.75
C GLU A 34 -1.47 12.64 -10.79
N ASP A 35 -1.75 12.19 -9.58
CA ASP A 35 -2.60 12.93 -8.61
C ASP A 35 -1.76 13.78 -7.63
N GLU A 36 -0.43 13.58 -7.59
CA GLU A 36 0.54 14.33 -6.76
C GLU A 36 0.19 14.42 -5.25
N LYS A 37 -0.77 13.65 -4.75
CA LYS A 37 -1.20 13.64 -3.32
C LYS A 37 -0.11 13.15 -2.37
N PHE A 38 0.79 12.30 -2.84
CA PHE A 38 1.94 11.81 -2.10
C PHE A 38 3.24 12.13 -2.83
N MET A 39 4.24 12.60 -2.07
CA MET A 39 5.56 12.93 -2.60
C MET A 39 6.40 11.70 -2.98
N SER A 40 6.02 10.52 -2.51
CA SER A 40 6.71 9.25 -2.77
C SER A 40 5.81 8.06 -2.40
N ASP A 41 6.18 6.86 -2.83
CA ASP A 41 5.53 5.62 -2.37
C ASP A 41 5.62 5.45 -0.85
N GLY A 42 6.75 5.86 -0.25
CA GLY A 42 6.94 5.85 1.20
C GLY A 42 5.90 6.71 1.93
N ALA A 43 5.51 7.86 1.37
CA ALA A 43 4.46 8.70 1.94
C ALA A 43 3.07 8.04 1.83
N ALA A 44 2.80 7.30 0.74
CA ALA A 44 1.59 6.49 0.61
C ALA A 44 1.58 5.33 1.62
N TRP A 45 2.73 4.68 1.84
CA TRP A 45 2.89 3.64 2.86
C TRP A 45 2.61 4.15 4.27
N GLU A 46 3.20 5.29 4.63
CA GLU A 46 2.99 5.95 5.93
C GLU A 46 1.51 6.27 6.14
N PHE A 47 0.82 6.80 5.11
CA PHE A 47 -0.61 7.06 5.17
C PHE A 47 -1.42 5.79 5.44
N VAL A 48 -1.23 4.72 4.66
CA VAL A 48 -1.99 3.48 4.82
C VAL A 48 -1.76 2.85 6.18
N VAL A 49 -0.51 2.80 6.66
CA VAL A 49 -0.20 2.25 7.98
C VAL A 49 -0.77 3.12 9.10
N GLN A 50 -0.69 4.45 8.99
CA GLN A 50 -1.28 5.35 9.97
C GLN A 50 -2.81 5.18 10.03
N GLN A 51 -3.48 5.08 8.88
CA GLN A 51 -4.93 4.84 8.82
C GLN A 51 -5.31 3.50 9.46
N ALA A 52 -4.55 2.43 9.19
CA ALA A 52 -4.74 1.14 9.85
C ALA A 52 -4.54 1.26 11.37
N HIS A 53 -3.52 1.99 11.80
CA HIS A 53 -3.19 2.20 13.22
C HIS A 53 -4.30 2.95 13.98
N VAL A 54 -4.92 3.97 13.37
CA VAL A 54 -6.05 4.70 13.99
C VAL A 54 -7.39 3.95 13.89
N GLY A 55 -7.39 2.70 13.40
CA GLY A 55 -8.55 1.80 13.44
C GLY A 55 -9.28 1.65 12.11
N SER A 56 -8.71 2.08 10.98
CA SER A 56 -9.34 1.88 9.68
C SER A 56 -9.27 0.42 9.24
N VAL A 57 -10.41 -0.28 9.30
CA VAL A 57 -10.54 -1.69 8.90
C VAL A 57 -10.13 -1.91 7.43
N TYR A 58 -10.45 -0.94 6.57
CA TYR A 58 -10.10 -0.99 5.15
C TYR A 58 -8.57 -1.08 4.95
N HIS A 59 -7.83 -0.12 5.51
CA HIS A 59 -6.37 -0.09 5.38
C HIS A 59 -5.70 -1.29 6.05
N ALA A 60 -6.22 -1.74 7.20
CA ALA A 60 -5.76 -2.97 7.84
C ALA A 60 -5.95 -4.20 6.93
N SER A 61 -7.07 -4.28 6.21
CA SER A 61 -7.34 -5.38 5.27
C SER A 61 -6.40 -5.36 4.06
N VAL A 62 -5.98 -4.17 3.60
CA VAL A 62 -5.01 -3.99 2.53
C VAL A 62 -3.64 -4.50 2.96
N LEU A 63 -3.19 -4.12 4.16
CA LEU A 63 -1.92 -4.62 4.72
C LEU A 63 -1.94 -6.13 4.91
N ASN A 64 -3.05 -6.70 5.40
CA ASN A 64 -3.20 -8.17 5.50
C ASN A 64 -3.18 -8.84 4.12
N CYS A 65 -3.81 -8.24 3.11
CA CYS A 65 -3.74 -8.74 1.74
C CYS A 65 -2.30 -8.77 1.22
N LEU A 66 -1.53 -7.71 1.46
CA LEU A 66 -0.11 -7.67 1.09
C LEU A 66 0.71 -8.71 1.87
N TYR A 67 0.44 -8.90 3.16
CA TYR A 67 1.07 -9.94 3.95
C TYR A 67 0.87 -11.34 3.32
N ASP A 68 -0.34 -11.63 2.86
CA ASP A 68 -0.72 -12.93 2.30
C ASP A 68 -0.25 -13.11 0.84
N GLN A 69 -0.32 -12.07 0.01
CA GLN A 69 -0.10 -12.16 -1.44
C GLN A 69 1.27 -11.65 -1.91
N ASN A 70 1.91 -10.76 -1.16
CA ASN A 70 3.25 -10.27 -1.46
C ASN A 70 4.00 -9.85 -0.18
N ARG A 71 4.48 -10.84 0.57
CA ARG A 71 5.16 -10.62 1.85
C ARG A 71 6.40 -9.71 1.73
N ILE A 72 7.04 -9.68 0.56
CA ILE A 72 8.23 -8.84 0.31
C ILE A 72 7.84 -7.36 0.36
N GLU A 73 6.73 -6.98 -0.28
CA GLU A 73 6.21 -5.62 -0.24
C GLU A 73 5.79 -5.24 1.18
N PHE A 74 5.04 -6.11 1.86
CA PHE A 74 4.65 -5.90 3.26
C PHE A 74 5.88 -5.64 4.15
N ASP A 75 6.89 -6.51 4.09
CA ASP A 75 8.10 -6.36 4.90
C ASP A 75 8.89 -5.10 4.51
N SER A 76 8.77 -4.61 3.27
CA SER A 76 9.43 -3.39 2.82
C SER A 76 8.75 -2.14 3.39
N ILE A 77 7.41 -2.11 3.40
CA ILE A 77 6.60 -1.07 4.05
C ILE A 77 7.00 -0.92 5.52
N PHE A 78 6.97 -2.01 6.29
CA PHE A 78 7.27 -1.94 7.73
C PHE A 78 8.76 -1.67 8.00
N ARG A 79 9.67 -2.15 7.16
CA ARG A 79 11.09 -1.76 7.23
C ARG A 79 11.32 -0.31 6.89
N TRP A 80 10.48 0.32 6.08
CA TRP A 80 10.56 1.77 5.81
C TRP A 80 10.12 2.57 7.03
N ILE A 81 8.99 2.22 7.62
CA ILE A 81 8.35 2.97 8.71
C ILE A 81 9.17 2.92 10.03
N ILE A 82 9.89 1.83 10.28
CA ILE A 82 10.68 1.65 11.50
C ILE A 82 12.08 2.31 11.41
N ARG A 83 12.47 2.86 10.25
CA ARG A 83 13.74 3.58 10.09
C ARG A 83 13.80 4.85 10.93
#